data_AF-A0A1G2XE39-F1
#
_entry.id   AF-A0A1G2XE39-F1
#
_cell.length_a   1.000
_cell.length_b   1.000
_cell.length_c   1.000
_cell.angle_alpha   90.00
_cell.angle_beta   90.00
_cell.angle_gamma   90.00
#
_symmetry.space_group_name_H-M   'P 1'
#
loop_
_entity.id
_entity.type
_entity.pdbx_description
1 polymer ?
#
loop_
_entity_poly.entity_id
_entity_poly.type
_entity_poly.pdbx_seq_one_letter_code
_entity_poly.pdbx_strand_id
1 'polypeptide(L)'
;NTPSIQILHKIKKYETEIIGVFPPIPEAVNITKTGHIAILATQNTVKSLELDEYIRSQKIPSEVIITKFNASSMVELVETGLFLSNEEKSLQLISDELTKLDKIDNLIDTITLSSTHLPFLNKYFNALRPSLNLIDPAKIVSEKVKKSLEGNFQDSEGKGTLQILVSQEKELLETIIRKLGIYEEVNEICLDF
;
A
#
# COMPACT_ATOMS: atom_id res chain seq x y z
N ASN A 1 5.18 -1.50 1.21
CA ASN A 1 5.91 -0.24 0.92
C ASN A 1 7.08 -0.01 1.86
N THR A 2 6.91 -0.10 3.20
CA THR A 2 7.96 0.20 4.19
C THR A 2 9.31 -0.48 3.91
N PRO A 3 9.39 -1.80 3.66
CA PRO A 3 10.68 -2.43 3.36
C PRO A 3 11.29 -1.92 2.04
N SER A 4 10.47 -1.70 1.01
CA SER A 4 10.93 -1.17 -0.27
C SER A 4 11.55 0.22 -0.12
N ILE A 5 10.97 1.07 0.72
CA ILE A 5 11.48 2.41 1.00
C ILE A 5 12.78 2.33 1.80
N GLN A 6 12.82 1.51 2.86
CA GLN A 6 13.93 1.53 3.82
C GLN A 6 15.18 0.74 3.39
N ILE A 7 15.01 -0.42 2.74
CA ILE A 7 16.13 -1.36 2.52
C ILE A 7 16.39 -1.71 1.06
N LEU A 8 15.49 -1.41 0.12
CA LEU A 8 15.63 -1.89 -1.26
C LEU A 8 16.96 -1.46 -1.91
N HIS A 9 17.43 -0.24 -1.66
CA HIS A 9 18.69 0.26 -2.20
C HIS A 9 19.92 -0.56 -1.73
N LYS A 10 19.84 -1.23 -0.57
CA LYS A 10 20.91 -2.06 -0.03
C LYS A 10 20.94 -3.45 -0.65
N ILE A 11 19.77 -3.98 -1.03
CA ILE A 11 19.61 -5.35 -1.55
C ILE A 11 19.56 -5.44 -3.07
N LYS A 12 19.46 -4.34 -3.81
CA LYS A 12 19.56 -4.32 -5.28
C LYS A 12 20.90 -4.82 -5.87
N LYS A 13 21.83 -5.27 -5.02
CA LYS A 13 23.14 -5.80 -5.41
C LYS A 13 23.11 -7.29 -5.78
N TYR A 14 21.99 -7.98 -5.55
CA TYR A 14 21.83 -9.38 -5.94
C TYR A 14 21.55 -9.50 -7.44
N GLU A 15 21.94 -10.63 -8.04
CA GLU A 15 21.74 -10.91 -9.47
C GLU A 15 20.26 -11.08 -9.84
N THR A 16 19.43 -11.48 -8.88
CA THR A 16 17.98 -11.59 -9.05
C THR A 16 17.35 -10.20 -9.14
N GLU A 17 16.46 -10.01 -10.10
CA GLU A 17 15.69 -8.77 -10.20
C GLU A 17 14.77 -8.60 -8.98
N ILE A 18 14.87 -7.44 -8.32
CA ILE A 18 14.03 -7.08 -7.17
C ILE A 18 13.15 -5.89 -7.51
N ILE A 19 11.84 -6.13 -7.57
CA ILE A 19 10.82 -5.12 -7.83
C ILE A 19 10.32 -4.58 -6.49
N GLY A 20 10.49 -3.28 -6.26
CA GLY A 20 10.02 -2.59 -5.07
C GLY A 20 8.62 -2.01 -5.22
N VAL A 21 7.92 -1.86 -4.10
CA VAL A 21 6.60 -1.22 -4.01
C VAL A 21 6.76 0.16 -3.37
N PHE A 22 6.62 1.21 -4.16
CA PHE A 22 6.78 2.60 -3.74
C PHE A 22 5.46 3.37 -3.84
N PRO A 23 5.31 4.50 -3.12
CA PRO A 23 4.22 5.44 -3.36
C PRO A 23 4.18 5.84 -4.84
N PRO A 24 3.08 5.62 -5.58
CA PRO A 24 3.00 5.92 -7.01
C PRO A 24 2.81 7.42 -7.27
N ILE A 25 3.83 8.22 -6.91
CA ILE A 25 3.82 9.67 -7.04
C ILE A 25 3.72 10.12 -8.50
N PRO A 26 4.46 9.56 -9.47
CA PRO A 26 4.32 9.96 -10.88
C PRO A 26 2.90 9.77 -11.40
N GLU A 27 2.27 8.64 -11.04
CA GLU A 27 0.89 8.34 -11.41
C GLU A 27 -0.09 9.32 -10.73
N ALA A 28 0.17 9.69 -9.47
CA ALA A 28 -0.62 10.69 -8.75
C ALA A 28 -0.55 12.09 -9.37
N VAL A 29 0.66 12.52 -9.74
CA VAL A 29 0.89 13.81 -10.42
C VAL A 29 0.12 13.89 -11.74
N ASN A 30 0.03 12.78 -12.47
CA ASN A 30 -0.66 12.76 -13.77
C ASN A 30 -2.18 12.86 -13.68
N ILE A 31 -2.79 12.54 -12.54
CA ILE A 31 -4.25 12.47 -12.40
C ILE A 31 -4.84 13.55 -11.49
N THR A 32 -4.04 14.12 -10.59
CA THR A 32 -4.49 15.22 -9.73
C THR A 32 -4.92 16.41 -10.58
N LYS A 33 -6.03 17.04 -10.19
CA LYS A 33 -6.56 18.25 -10.82
C LYS A 33 -6.24 19.49 -9.99
N THR A 34 -6.16 19.32 -8.67
CA THR A 34 -5.81 20.41 -7.74
C THR A 34 -4.31 20.59 -7.61
N GLY A 35 -3.51 19.56 -7.92
CA GLY A 35 -2.07 19.54 -7.64
C GLY A 35 -1.74 19.09 -6.21
N HIS A 36 -2.74 18.73 -5.40
CA HIS A 36 -2.54 18.34 -4.00
C HIS A 36 -2.71 16.83 -3.82
N ILE A 37 -1.65 16.18 -3.37
CA ILE A 37 -1.57 14.72 -3.27
C ILE A 37 -1.21 14.31 -1.83
N ALA A 38 -1.93 13.34 -1.28
CA ALA A 38 -1.54 12.70 -0.02
C ALA A 38 -0.78 11.38 -0.23
N ILE A 39 0.25 11.17 0.58
CA ILE A 39 0.90 9.87 0.77
C ILE A 39 0.47 9.32 2.12
N LEU A 40 -0.42 8.34 2.11
CA LEU A 40 -0.83 7.62 3.31
C LEU A 40 0.10 6.45 3.55
N ALA A 41 0.87 6.50 4.63
CA ALA A 41 1.78 5.42 5.03
C ALA A 41 1.85 5.32 6.55
N THR A 42 2.52 4.29 7.07
CA THR A 42 2.73 4.14 8.53
C THR A 42 3.56 5.29 9.08
N GLN A 43 3.40 5.60 10.37
CA GLN A 43 4.15 6.64 11.07
C GLN A 43 5.66 6.56 10.83
N ASN A 44 6.23 5.34 10.90
CA ASN A 44 7.66 5.13 10.68
C ASN A 44 8.09 5.49 9.26
N THR A 45 7.26 5.17 8.27
CA THR A 45 7.52 5.49 6.85
C THR A 45 7.39 6.99 6.60
N VAL A 46 6.35 7.63 7.14
CA VAL A 46 6.10 9.08 7.00
C VAL A 46 7.25 9.91 7.55
N LYS A 47 7.87 9.44 8.63
CA LYS A 47 9.01 10.10 9.30
C LYS A 47 10.38 9.72 8.73
N SER A 48 10.44 8.78 7.78
CA SER A 48 11.72 8.25 7.31
C SER A 48 12.40 9.19 6.33
N LEU A 49 13.74 9.27 6.42
CA LEU A 49 14.56 10.05 5.49
C LEU A 49 14.47 9.47 4.07
N GLU A 50 14.34 8.14 3.97
CA GLU A 50 14.26 7.44 2.70
C GLU A 50 12.98 7.79 1.93
N LEU A 51 11.85 8.03 2.62
CA LEU A 51 10.65 8.54 1.96
C LEU A 51 10.88 9.96 1.45
N ASP A 52 11.55 10.81 2.22
CA ASP A 52 11.87 12.18 1.80
C ASP A 52 12.81 12.20 0.59
N GLU A 53 13.84 11.35 0.59
CA GLU A 53 14.74 11.16 -0.56
C GLU A 53 14.00 10.62 -1.78
N TYR A 54 13.11 9.64 -1.57
CA TYR A 54 12.26 9.11 -2.62
C TYR A 54 11.42 10.21 -3.26
N ILE A 55 10.68 11.00 -2.46
CA ILE A 55 9.86 12.13 -2.94
C ILE A 55 10.71 13.12 -3.75
N ARG A 56 11.87 13.54 -3.21
CA ARG A 56 12.78 14.47 -3.91
C ARG A 56 13.27 13.93 -5.25
N SER A 57 13.45 12.62 -5.38
CA SER A 57 13.90 11.99 -6.63
C SER A 57 12.86 11.93 -7.74
N GLN A 58 11.56 12.13 -7.45
CA GLN A 58 10.47 11.93 -8.41
C GLN A 58 10.27 13.07 -9.43
N LYS A 59 11.11 14.11 -9.42
CA LYS A 59 11.01 15.28 -10.33
C LYS A 59 9.59 15.89 -10.35
N ILE A 60 9.05 16.12 -9.17
CA ILE A 60 7.69 16.62 -8.97
C ILE A 60 7.60 18.09 -9.46
N PRO A 61 6.58 18.47 -10.25
CA PRO A 61 6.37 19.86 -10.66
C PRO A 61 6.23 20.81 -9.47
N SER A 62 6.67 22.06 -9.61
CA SER A 62 6.70 23.05 -8.53
C SER A 62 5.32 23.40 -7.95
N GLU A 63 4.28 23.25 -8.75
CA GLU A 63 2.89 23.50 -8.44
C GLU A 63 2.21 22.35 -7.69
N VAL A 64 2.86 21.18 -7.61
CA VAL A 64 2.33 20.02 -6.90
C VAL A 64 2.79 20.03 -5.45
N ILE A 65 1.83 19.83 -4.54
CA ILE A 65 2.05 19.75 -3.10
C ILE A 65 1.86 18.30 -2.65
N ILE A 66 2.88 17.77 -1.97
CA ILE A 66 2.86 16.42 -1.39
C ILE A 66 2.68 16.51 0.12
N THR A 67 1.57 15.94 0.61
CA THR A 67 1.27 15.83 2.04
C THR A 67 1.51 14.40 2.52
N LYS A 68 2.47 14.20 3.43
CA LYS A 68 2.68 12.89 4.07
C LYS A 68 1.73 12.74 5.26
N PHE A 69 0.95 11.67 5.30
CA PHE A 69 -0.05 11.44 6.34
C PHE A 69 0.14 10.08 7.04
N ASN A 70 0.13 10.11 8.38
CA ASN A 70 0.23 8.91 9.19
C ASN A 70 -1.09 8.15 9.19
N ALA A 71 -1.13 7.03 8.46
CA ALA A 71 -2.28 6.14 8.36
C ALA A 71 -2.15 4.90 9.26
N SER A 72 -1.30 4.92 10.30
CA SER A 72 -1.09 3.75 11.17
C SER A 72 -2.37 3.22 11.82
N SER A 73 -3.31 4.09 12.22
CA SER A 73 -4.62 3.66 12.77
C SER A 73 -5.47 2.91 11.75
N MET A 74 -5.40 3.31 10.47
CA MET A 74 -6.07 2.59 9.38
C MET A 74 -5.40 1.24 9.10
N VAL A 75 -4.08 1.15 9.23
CA VAL A 75 -3.35 -0.12 9.09
C VAL A 75 -3.75 -1.10 10.19
N GLU A 76 -3.78 -0.66 11.44
CA GLU A 76 -4.22 -1.47 12.59
C GLU A 76 -5.67 -1.97 12.43
N LEU A 77 -6.55 -1.15 11.85
CA LEU A 77 -7.93 -1.55 11.54
C LEU A 77 -7.99 -2.78 10.60
N VAL A 78 -7.03 -2.89 9.66
CA VAL A 78 -6.93 -4.00 8.73
C VAL A 78 -6.27 -5.21 9.39
N GLU A 79 -5.17 -5.01 10.10
CA GLU A 79 -4.43 -6.07 10.81
C GLU A 79 -5.32 -6.79 11.83
N THR A 80 -6.15 -6.05 12.56
CA THR A 80 -7.11 -6.62 13.53
C THR A 80 -8.33 -7.27 12.89
N GLY A 81 -8.50 -7.15 11.57
CA GLY A 81 -9.69 -7.65 10.85
C GLY A 81 -10.99 -6.91 11.17
N LEU A 82 -10.94 -5.80 11.91
CA LEU A 82 -12.13 -5.01 12.28
C LEU A 82 -12.87 -4.45 11.07
N PHE A 83 -12.16 -4.15 9.98
CA PHE A 83 -12.74 -3.74 8.71
C PHE A 83 -13.68 -4.77 8.06
N LEU A 84 -13.61 -6.03 8.49
CA LEU A 84 -14.50 -7.11 8.03
C LEU A 84 -15.66 -7.36 9.00
N SER A 85 -15.49 -7.07 10.29
CA SER A 85 -16.44 -7.45 11.33
C SER A 85 -17.25 -6.29 11.91
N ASN A 86 -16.81 -5.04 11.73
CA ASN A 86 -17.48 -3.86 12.29
C ASN A 86 -17.42 -2.68 11.32
N GLU A 87 -18.44 -2.57 10.48
CA GLU A 87 -18.54 -1.55 9.43
C GLU A 87 -18.66 -0.13 9.99
N GLU A 88 -19.48 0.07 11.02
CA GLU A 88 -19.70 1.38 11.66
C GLU A 88 -18.41 1.94 12.26
N LYS A 89 -17.71 1.14 13.07
CA LYS A 89 -16.43 1.53 13.67
C LYS A 89 -15.39 1.85 12.61
N SER A 90 -15.40 1.09 11.51
CA SER A 90 -14.47 1.30 10.41
C SER A 90 -14.76 2.60 9.68
N LEU A 91 -16.03 2.87 9.32
CA LEU A 91 -16.44 4.14 8.73
C LEU A 91 -16.09 5.34 9.61
N GLN A 92 -16.34 5.24 10.92
CA GLN A 92 -16.03 6.30 11.86
C GLN A 92 -14.53 6.60 11.91
N LEU A 93 -13.69 5.57 12.02
CA LEU A 93 -12.23 5.74 12.05
C LEU A 93 -11.72 6.40 10.76
N ILE A 94 -12.16 5.91 9.59
CA ILE A 94 -11.72 6.48 8.30
C ILE A 94 -12.22 7.92 8.14
N SER A 95 -13.44 8.22 8.58
CA SER A 95 -14.00 9.58 8.57
C SER A 95 -13.18 10.55 9.44
N ASP A 96 -12.80 10.12 10.64
CA ASP A 96 -12.00 10.93 11.56
C ASP A 96 -10.60 11.20 11.00
N GLU A 97 -9.96 10.20 10.40
CA GLU A 97 -8.65 10.37 9.77
C GLU A 97 -8.72 11.26 8.51
N LEU A 98 -9.75 11.10 7.66
CA LEU A 98 -9.97 12.00 6.52
C LEU A 98 -10.21 13.44 6.97
N THR A 99 -10.94 13.63 8.09
CA THR A 99 -11.14 14.96 8.69
C THR A 99 -9.82 15.55 9.18
N LYS A 100 -8.91 14.74 9.74
CA LYS A 100 -7.56 15.21 10.11
C LYS A 100 -6.75 15.57 8.88
N LEU A 101 -6.85 14.80 7.79
CA LEU A 101 -6.18 15.10 6.53
C LEU A 101 -6.66 16.44 5.95
N ASP A 102 -7.98 16.67 5.91
CA ASP A 102 -8.57 17.92 5.41
C ASP A 102 -8.13 19.14 6.24
N LYS A 103 -7.89 18.98 7.55
CA LYS A 103 -7.36 20.05 8.40
C LYS A 103 -5.91 20.42 8.06
N ILE A 104 -5.15 19.49 7.49
CA ILE A 104 -3.78 19.74 7.03
C ILE A 104 -3.84 20.41 5.66
N ASP A 105 -4.64 19.85 4.75
CA ASP A 105 -4.76 20.31 3.38
C ASP A 105 -6.10 19.85 2.78
N ASN A 106 -7.04 20.79 2.66
CA ASN A 106 -8.38 20.52 2.16
C ASN A 106 -8.49 20.52 0.63
N LEU A 107 -7.38 20.74 -0.08
CA LEU A 107 -7.33 20.72 -1.55
C LEU A 107 -6.91 19.36 -2.10
N ILE A 108 -6.53 18.42 -1.24
CA ILE A 108 -6.14 17.06 -1.63
C ILE A 108 -7.29 16.40 -2.40
N ASP A 109 -7.01 16.04 -3.65
CA ASP A 109 -7.93 15.30 -4.50
C ASP A 109 -7.44 13.89 -4.85
N THR A 110 -6.18 13.59 -4.54
CA THR A 110 -5.50 12.35 -4.93
C THR A 110 -4.73 11.77 -3.76
N ILE A 111 -4.90 10.47 -3.51
CA ILE A 111 -4.27 9.74 -2.41
C ILE A 111 -3.52 8.53 -2.94
N THR A 112 -2.26 8.39 -2.55
CA THR A 112 -1.50 7.17 -2.75
C THR A 112 -1.62 6.26 -1.52
N LEU A 113 -2.15 5.06 -1.70
CA LEU A 113 -2.35 4.06 -0.65
C LEU A 113 -1.04 3.32 -0.37
N SER A 114 -0.10 4.01 0.26
CA SER A 114 1.30 3.58 0.37
C SER A 114 1.57 2.62 1.54
N SER A 115 0.67 1.66 1.73
CA SER A 115 0.79 0.51 2.64
C SER A 115 -0.01 -0.66 2.07
N THR A 116 0.47 -1.89 2.25
CA THR A 116 -0.18 -3.12 1.77
C THR A 116 -1.59 -3.32 2.32
N HIS A 117 -1.91 -2.67 3.43
CA HIS A 117 -3.20 -2.80 4.11
C HIS A 117 -4.27 -1.84 3.56
N LEU A 118 -3.88 -0.64 3.13
CA LEU A 118 -4.83 0.43 2.83
C LEU A 118 -5.79 0.14 1.67
N PRO A 119 -5.43 -0.61 0.61
CA PRO A 119 -6.37 -0.97 -0.45
C PRO A 119 -7.62 -1.73 0.04
N PHE A 120 -7.53 -2.48 1.14
CA PHE A 120 -8.69 -3.15 1.75
C PHE A 120 -9.76 -2.18 2.27
N LEU A 121 -9.39 -0.91 2.46
CA LEU A 121 -10.26 0.14 2.96
C LEU A 121 -10.91 0.97 1.84
N ASN A 122 -10.65 0.66 0.56
CA ASN A 122 -11.18 1.40 -0.59
C ASN A 122 -12.70 1.63 -0.52
N LYS A 123 -13.47 0.63 -0.08
CA LYS A 123 -14.93 0.76 0.06
C LYS A 123 -15.32 1.91 1.01
N TYR A 124 -14.56 2.11 2.08
CA TYR A 124 -14.81 3.15 3.08
C TYR A 124 -14.42 4.53 2.56
N PHE A 125 -13.26 4.65 1.91
CA PHE A 125 -12.86 5.89 1.25
C PHE A 125 -13.89 6.32 0.20
N ASN A 126 -14.34 5.39 -0.65
CA ASN A 126 -15.32 5.67 -1.69
C ASN A 126 -16.69 6.06 -1.11
N ALA A 127 -17.11 5.47 0.00
CA ALA A 127 -18.35 5.83 0.66
C ALA A 127 -18.32 7.26 1.25
N LEU A 128 -17.18 7.67 1.80
CA LEU A 128 -17.03 8.97 2.48
C LEU A 128 -16.62 10.12 1.53
N ARG A 129 -15.84 9.79 0.50
CA ARG A 129 -15.21 10.74 -0.43
C ARG A 129 -15.08 10.12 -1.83
N PRO A 130 -16.20 9.89 -2.55
CA PRO A 130 -16.18 9.24 -3.87
C PRO A 130 -15.42 10.03 -4.96
N SER A 131 -15.15 11.32 -4.72
CA SER A 131 -14.40 12.17 -5.64
C SER A 131 -12.87 12.04 -5.50
N LEU A 132 -12.37 11.37 -4.46
CA LEU A 132 -10.92 11.18 -4.28
C LEU A 132 -10.39 10.16 -5.28
N ASN A 133 -9.30 10.51 -5.96
CA ASN A 133 -8.55 9.56 -6.74
C ASN A 133 -7.67 8.72 -5.80
N LEU A 134 -8.03 7.45 -5.62
CA LEU A 134 -7.23 6.52 -4.82
C LEU A 134 -6.31 5.70 -5.73
N ILE A 135 -5.01 5.70 -5.45
CA ILE A 135 -4.03 4.94 -6.21
C ILE A 135 -3.46 3.82 -5.35
N ASP A 136 -3.74 2.59 -5.80
CA ASP A 136 -3.18 1.38 -5.23
C ASP A 136 -1.87 1.00 -5.96
N PRO A 137 -0.72 0.98 -5.26
CA PRO A 137 0.54 0.55 -5.86
C PRO A 137 0.55 -0.92 -6.29
N ALA A 138 -0.31 -1.79 -5.72
CA ALA A 138 -0.30 -3.22 -6.03
C ALA A 138 -0.58 -3.49 -7.52
N LYS A 139 -1.53 -2.76 -8.11
CA LYS A 139 -1.85 -2.89 -9.54
C LYS A 139 -0.68 -2.46 -10.44
N ILE A 140 -0.03 -1.35 -10.09
CA ILE A 140 1.13 -0.86 -10.85
C ILE A 140 2.30 -1.85 -10.76
N VAL A 141 2.49 -2.47 -9.59
CA VAL A 141 3.54 -3.46 -9.38
C VAL A 141 3.25 -4.76 -10.10
N SER A 142 2.00 -5.25 -10.11
CA SER A 142 1.66 -6.49 -10.83
C SER A 142 1.86 -6.34 -12.33
N GLU A 143 1.55 -5.19 -12.91
CA GLU A 143 1.84 -4.86 -14.31
C GLU A 143 3.34 -4.82 -14.59
N LYS A 144 4.15 -4.24 -13.67
CA LYS A 144 5.62 -4.24 -13.78
C LYS A 144 6.21 -5.66 -13.72
N VAL A 145 5.72 -6.49 -12.79
CA VAL A 145 6.14 -7.90 -12.68
C VAL A 145 5.83 -8.63 -13.98
N LYS A 146 4.59 -8.53 -14.48
CA LYS A 146 4.20 -9.17 -15.75
C LYS A 146 5.15 -8.77 -16.88
N LYS A 147 5.39 -7.47 -17.05
CA LYS A 147 6.26 -6.94 -18.10
C LYS A 147 7.70 -7.44 -17.98
N SER A 148 8.23 -7.65 -16.76
CA SER A 148 9.59 -8.16 -16.61
C SER A 148 9.72 -9.65 -16.96
N LEU A 149 8.63 -10.41 -16.83
CA LEU A 149 8.59 -11.82 -17.20
C LEU A 149 8.41 -12.02 -18.71
N GLU A 150 7.87 -11.05 -19.44
CA GLU A 150 7.68 -11.11 -20.90
C GLU A 150 9.00 -11.40 -21.62
N GLY A 151 9.05 -12.50 -22.37
CA GLY A 151 10.23 -12.94 -23.14
C GLY A 151 11.28 -13.70 -22.33
N ASN A 152 11.18 -13.73 -20.99
CA ASN A 152 12.08 -14.48 -20.11
C ASN A 152 11.50 -15.83 -19.67
N PHE A 153 10.18 -16.00 -19.79
CA PHE A 153 9.46 -17.21 -19.40
C PHE A 153 8.51 -17.65 -20.51
N GLN A 154 8.36 -18.98 -20.66
CA GLN A 154 7.34 -19.54 -21.55
C GLN A 154 5.99 -19.49 -20.84
N ASP A 155 4.99 -18.93 -21.52
CA ASP A 155 3.61 -19.04 -21.08
C ASP A 155 3.21 -20.52 -21.05
N SER A 156 2.83 -20.99 -19.88
CA SER A 156 2.25 -22.32 -19.69
C SER A 156 0.83 -22.18 -19.17
N GLU A 157 -0.12 -22.86 -19.81
CA GLU A 157 -1.48 -22.96 -19.30
C GLU A 157 -1.52 -23.87 -18.06
N GLY A 158 -2.14 -23.39 -16.97
CA GLY A 158 -2.27 -24.16 -15.74
C GLY A 158 -2.70 -23.31 -14.55
N LYS A 159 -2.88 -23.97 -13.41
CA LYS A 159 -3.04 -23.30 -12.10
C LYS A 159 -1.69 -23.29 -11.39
N GLY A 160 -1.19 -22.11 -11.05
CA GLY A 160 -0.05 -21.98 -10.16
C GLY A 160 -0.37 -22.50 -8.76
N THR A 161 0.66 -22.85 -8.00
CA THR A 161 0.55 -23.21 -6.58
C THR A 161 0.92 -22.01 -5.71
N LEU A 162 0.09 -21.69 -4.73
CA LEU A 162 0.36 -20.65 -3.74
C LEU A 162 0.82 -21.30 -2.42
N GLN A 163 1.99 -20.90 -1.94
CA GLN A 163 2.48 -21.23 -0.61
C GLN A 163 2.52 -19.96 0.24
N ILE A 164 1.93 -20.01 1.44
CA ILE A 164 1.88 -18.89 2.37
C ILE A 164 2.72 -19.26 3.59
N LEU A 165 3.71 -18.42 3.89
CA LEU A 165 4.59 -18.58 5.05
C LEU A 165 4.40 -17.40 6.00
N VAL A 166 4.37 -17.67 7.30
CA VAL A 166 4.23 -16.65 8.34
C VAL A 166 5.20 -16.92 9.48
N SER A 167 5.74 -15.89 10.10
CA SER A 167 6.65 -16.07 11.24
C SER A 167 5.96 -16.17 12.59
N GLN A 168 4.75 -15.61 12.72
CA GLN A 168 3.95 -15.54 13.94
C GLN A 168 2.46 -15.37 13.59
N GLU A 169 1.57 -15.55 14.56
CA GLU A 169 0.13 -15.25 14.44
C GLU A 169 -0.61 -16.01 13.31
N LYS A 170 -0.20 -17.26 13.04
CA LYS A 170 -0.79 -18.12 12.00
C LYS A 170 -2.32 -18.14 12.01
N GLU A 171 -2.93 -18.38 13.17
CA GLU A 171 -4.39 -18.52 13.29
C GLU A 171 -5.15 -17.24 12.92
N LEU A 172 -4.59 -16.09 13.29
CA LEU A 172 -5.17 -14.78 12.96
C LEU A 172 -5.10 -14.54 11.45
N LEU A 173 -3.93 -14.76 10.85
CA LEU A 173 -3.74 -14.62 9.40
C LEU A 173 -4.69 -15.54 8.63
N GLU A 174 -4.77 -16.82 9.02
CA GLU A 174 -5.69 -17.79 8.42
C GLU A 174 -7.14 -17.32 8.49
N THR A 175 -7.57 -16.79 9.63
CA THR A 175 -8.93 -16.26 9.81
C THR A 175 -9.20 -15.09 8.86
N ILE A 176 -8.24 -14.19 8.67
CA ILE A 176 -8.37 -13.02 7.80
C ILE A 176 -8.40 -13.44 6.33
N ILE A 177 -7.43 -14.23 5.87
CA ILE A 177 -7.33 -14.60 4.44
C ILE A 177 -8.49 -15.48 3.99
N ARG A 178 -9.06 -16.33 4.87
CA ARG A 178 -10.27 -17.10 4.58
C ARG A 178 -11.48 -16.22 4.35
N LYS A 179 -11.61 -15.12 5.12
CA LYS A 179 -12.66 -14.12 4.87
C LYS A 179 -12.44 -13.34 3.56
N LEU A 180 -11.20 -13.31 3.06
CA LEU A 180 -10.85 -12.75 1.75
C LEU A 180 -10.96 -13.78 0.60
N GLY A 181 -11.38 -15.02 0.88
CA GLY A 181 -11.57 -16.08 -0.12
C GLY A 181 -10.31 -16.88 -0.47
N ILE A 182 -9.25 -16.77 0.32
CA ILE A 182 -8.01 -17.55 0.20
C ILE A 182 -8.08 -18.69 1.21
N TYR A 183 -7.90 -19.94 0.74
CA TYR A 183 -8.13 -21.14 1.55
C TYR A 183 -6.88 -22.03 1.65
N GLU A 184 -5.79 -21.63 1.00
CA GLU A 184 -4.49 -22.25 1.03
C GLU A 184 -3.93 -22.35 2.45
N GLU A 185 -3.13 -23.39 2.70
CA GLU A 185 -2.52 -23.64 3.99
C GLU A 185 -1.46 -22.58 4.32
N VAL A 186 -1.51 -22.06 5.54
CA VAL A 186 -0.50 -21.16 6.09
C VAL A 186 0.52 -21.99 6.88
N ASN A 187 1.78 -21.89 6.52
CA ASN A 187 2.86 -22.59 7.21
C ASN A 187 3.61 -21.61 8.12
N GLU A 188 3.76 -21.96 9.39
CA GLU A 188 4.54 -21.17 10.33
C GLU A 188 6.02 -21.51 10.19
N ILE A 189 6.88 -20.49 10.13
CA ILE A 189 8.33 -20.63 9.99
C ILE A 189 9.05 -19.82 11.08
N CYS A 190 10.19 -20.32 11.56
CA CYS A 190 11.08 -19.56 12.43
C CYS A 190 12.16 -18.90 11.60
N LEU A 191 12.51 -17.65 11.92
CA LEU A 191 13.61 -16.94 11.30
C LEU A 191 14.74 -16.84 12.33
N ASP A 192 15.86 -17.48 12.04
CA ASP A 192 17.07 -17.38 12.86
C ASP A 192 17.84 -16.12 12.42
N PHE A 193 17.91 -15.11 13.29
CA PHE A 193 18.64 -13.86 13.06
C PHE A 193 19.73 -13.65 14.11
#